data_AF-A0A1S3R084-F1
#
_entry.id   AF-A0A1S3R084-F1
#
_cell.length_a   1.000
_cell.length_b   1.000
_cell.length_c   1.000
_cell.angle_alpha   90.00
_cell.angle_beta   90.00
_cell.angle_gamma   90.00
#
_symmetry.space_group_name_H-M   'P 1'
#
loop_
_entity.id
_entity.type
_entity.pdbx_description
1 polymer ?
#
loop_
_entity_poly.entity_id
_entity_poly.type
_entity_poly.pdbx_seq_one_letter_code
_entity_poly.pdbx_strand_id
1 'polypeptide(L)'
;RIVLVVQYIPRLSVFQLRVDKWWGNRKELATVRTICSHVQNMIKGVTMGFRYKMRSVYAHFPINVVMQESGALVEIRNFLGEKYIRRVRMRQGESEMGQGETGPR
;
A
#
# COMPACT_ATOMS: atom_id res chain seq x y z
N ARG A 1 -15.05 3.18 25.58
CA ARG A 1 -15.47 4.03 24.44
C ARG A 1 -14.22 4.76 23.94
N ILE A 2 -13.79 4.50 22.70
CA ILE A 2 -12.78 5.34 22.04
C ILE A 2 -13.55 6.55 21.52
N VAL A 3 -13.17 7.76 21.93
CA VAL A 3 -13.81 8.99 21.45
C VAL A 3 -12.81 9.65 20.52
N LEU A 4 -13.04 9.52 19.21
CA LEU A 4 -12.31 10.29 18.21
C LEU A 4 -12.86 11.72 18.25
N VAL A 5 -12.15 12.63 18.90
CA VAL A 5 -12.48 14.05 18.91
C VAL A 5 -11.64 14.73 17.83
N VAL A 6 -12.21 14.87 16.63
CA VAL A 6 -11.60 15.70 15.59
C VAL A 6 -11.83 17.16 15.97
N GLN A 7 -10.82 17.80 16.57
CA GLN A 7 -10.90 19.20 16.98
C GLN A 7 -10.00 20.06 16.08
N TYR A 8 -10.59 21.04 15.41
CA TYR A 8 -9.82 22.12 14.78
C TYR A 8 -9.30 23.05 15.88
N ILE A 9 -7.98 23.14 16.05
CA ILE A 9 -7.34 24.04 17.03
C ILE A 9 -6.89 25.30 16.26
N PRO A 10 -7.66 26.41 16.30
CA PRO A 10 -7.39 27.59 15.48
C PRO A 10 -6.12 28.37 15.90
N ARG A 11 -5.46 27.98 17.00
CA ARG A 11 -4.30 28.69 17.55
C ARG A 11 -2.98 28.35 16.85
N LEU A 12 -2.95 27.28 16.07
CA LEU A 12 -1.79 26.84 15.32
C LEU A 12 -2.25 26.76 13.85
N SER A 13 -1.52 27.37 12.93
CA SER A 13 -1.82 27.36 11.49
C SER A 13 -1.67 25.97 10.83
N VAL A 14 -1.75 24.89 11.61
CA VAL A 14 -1.56 23.50 11.19
C VAL A 14 -2.81 22.69 11.52
N PHE A 15 -3.30 21.94 10.54
CA PHE A 15 -4.38 20.96 10.76
C PHE A 15 -3.86 19.83 11.66
N GLN A 16 -4.36 19.76 12.90
CA GLN A 16 -4.01 18.74 13.89
C GLN A 16 -5.22 17.85 14.17
N LEU A 17 -4.99 16.53 14.21
CA LEU A 17 -6.01 15.53 14.56
C LEU A 17 -5.68 14.93 15.94
N ARG A 18 -6.59 15.12 16.90
CA ARG A 18 -6.46 14.61 18.28
C ARG A 18 -7.22 13.29 18.43
N VAL A 19 -6.60 12.30 19.09
CA VAL A 19 -7.22 11.00 19.35
C VAL A 19 -7.10 10.69 20.83
N ASP A 20 -8.24 10.66 21.53
CA ASP A 20 -8.27 10.44 22.98
C ASP A 20 -8.92 9.09 23.32
N LYS A 21 -8.28 8.35 24.23
CA LYS A 21 -8.84 7.13 24.83
C LYS A 21 -8.84 7.25 26.34
N TRP A 22 -10.03 7.25 26.91
CA TRP A 22 -10.27 7.27 28.35
C TRP A 22 -10.28 5.85 28.94
N TRP A 23 -9.50 5.60 30.00
CA TRP A 23 -9.37 4.31 30.68
C TRP A 23 -8.96 3.16 29.75
N GLY A 24 -7.85 3.31 29.03
CA GLY A 24 -7.39 2.34 28.03
C GLY A 24 -6.65 1.15 28.62
N ASN A 25 -7.06 -0.08 28.27
CA ASN A 25 -6.25 -1.29 28.51
C ASN A 25 -5.08 -1.37 27.50
N ARG A 26 -4.03 -2.15 27.82
CA ARG A 26 -2.81 -2.25 26.98
C ARG A 26 -3.11 -2.57 25.51
N LYS A 27 -4.08 -3.46 25.25
CA LYS A 27 -4.54 -3.81 23.90
C LYS A 27 -5.18 -2.62 23.19
N GLU A 28 -6.01 -1.85 23.88
CA GLU A 28 -6.71 -0.69 23.32
C GLU A 28 -5.74 0.44 22.97
N LEU A 29 -4.72 0.67 23.82
CA LEU A 29 -3.68 1.67 23.55
C LEU A 29 -2.86 1.32 22.29
N ALA A 30 -2.58 0.04 22.05
CA ALA A 30 -1.94 -0.41 20.83
C ALA A 30 -2.82 -0.11 19.60
N THR A 31 -4.13 -0.35 19.69
CA THR A 31 -5.09 -0.03 18.62
C THR A 31 -5.13 1.46 18.30
N VAL A 32 -5.09 2.33 19.32
CA VAL A 32 -5.06 3.80 19.11
C VAL A 32 -3.84 4.22 18.29
N ARG A 33 -2.67 3.63 18.56
CA ARG A 33 -1.46 3.89 17.77
C ARG A 33 -1.62 3.43 16.32
N THR A 34 -2.18 2.25 16.10
CA THR A 34 -2.46 1.75 14.74
C THR A 34 -3.41 2.67 13.98
N ILE A 35 -4.48 3.16 14.62
CA ILE A 35 -5.43 4.10 14.01
C ILE A 35 -4.73 5.40 13.62
N CYS A 36 -3.91 5.97 14.50
CA CYS A 36 -3.16 7.20 14.22
C CYS A 36 -2.26 7.04 12.98
N SER A 37 -1.48 5.95 12.92
CA SER A 37 -0.65 5.64 11.75
C SER A 37 -1.48 5.42 10.48
N HIS A 38 -2.64 4.78 10.58
CA HIS A 38 -3.52 4.55 9.44
C HIS A 38 -4.08 5.87 8.87
N VAL A 39 -4.53 6.78 9.75
CA VAL A 39 -4.98 8.13 9.33
C VAL A 39 -3.85 8.91 8.67
N GLN A 40 -2.65 8.87 9.23
CA GLN A 40 -1.49 9.51 8.62
C GLN A 40 -1.18 8.94 7.23
N ASN A 41 -1.32 7.62 7.06
CA ASN A 41 -1.15 6.98 5.75
C ASN A 41 -2.26 7.37 4.77
N MET A 42 -3.52 7.48 5.20
CA MET A 42 -4.61 7.96 4.34
C MET A 42 -4.37 9.38 3.86
N ILE A 43 -3.97 10.29 4.75
CA ILE A 43 -3.65 11.69 4.39
C ILE A 43 -2.51 11.71 3.37
N LYS A 44 -1.39 11.03 3.67
CA LYS A 44 -0.24 10.94 2.74
C LYS A 44 -0.66 10.35 1.39
N GLY A 45 -1.47 9.29 1.40
CA GLY A 45 -1.94 8.60 0.21
C GLY A 45 -2.77 9.49 -0.71
N VAL A 46 -3.64 10.34 -0.17
CA VAL A 46 -4.43 11.28 -0.99
C VAL A 46 -3.59 12.47 -1.46
N THR A 47 -2.65 12.96 -0.64
CA THR A 47 -1.84 14.15 -1.01
C THR A 47 -0.69 13.86 -1.97
N MET A 48 -0.03 12.71 -1.83
CA MET A 48 1.21 12.38 -2.54
C MET A 48 1.13 11.05 -3.30
N GLY A 49 0.19 10.17 -2.95
CA GLY A 49 0.14 8.81 -3.48
C GLY A 49 1.17 7.85 -2.84
N PHE A 50 1.02 6.57 -3.13
CA PHE A 50 1.99 5.52 -2.77
C PHE A 50 2.50 4.83 -4.02
N ARG A 51 3.80 4.53 -4.05
CA ARG A 51 4.43 3.78 -5.15
C ARG A 51 5.25 2.63 -4.61
N TYR A 52 4.85 1.42 -4.97
CA TYR A 52 5.65 0.22 -4.75
C TYR A 52 6.51 -0.06 -5.98
N LYS A 53 7.81 -0.29 -5.76
CA LYS A 53 8.74 -0.74 -6.81
C LYS A 53 9.06 -2.20 -6.55
N MET A 54 8.60 -3.08 -7.44
CA MET A 54 8.87 -4.51 -7.41
C MET A 54 9.86 -4.87 -8.53
N ARG A 55 10.80 -5.77 -8.23
CA ARG A 55 11.77 -6.30 -9.20
C ARG A 55 11.60 -7.81 -9.32
N SER A 56 11.43 -8.31 -10.53
CA SER A 56 11.45 -9.74 -10.81
C SER A 56 12.90 -10.21 -10.97
N VAL A 57 13.30 -11.22 -10.19
CA VAL A 57 14.65 -11.79 -10.20
C VAL A 57 14.57 -13.25 -10.64
N TYR A 58 15.52 -13.69 -11.46
CA TYR A 58 15.63 -15.06 -11.94
C TYR A 58 17.09 -15.56 -11.92
N ALA A 59 17.28 -16.88 -11.90
CA ALA A 59 18.60 -17.52 -11.95
C ALA A 59 18.79 -18.38 -13.20
N HIS A 60 17.76 -19.14 -13.60
CA HIS A 60 17.83 -20.06 -14.74
C HIS A 60 16.80 -19.71 -15.81
N PHE A 61 15.52 -19.67 -15.44
CA PHE A 61 14.42 -19.37 -16.37
C PHE A 61 14.03 -17.90 -16.26
N PRO A 62 14.10 -17.10 -17.35
CA PRO A 62 13.67 -15.71 -17.31
C PRO A 62 12.16 -15.61 -17.10
N ILE A 63 11.75 -14.81 -16.12
CA ILE A 63 10.35 -14.57 -15.79
C ILE A 63 9.83 -13.44 -16.68
N ASN A 64 8.69 -13.66 -17.34
CA ASN A 64 8.04 -12.63 -18.15
C ASN A 64 6.83 -12.06 -17.40
N VAL A 65 6.83 -10.76 -17.15
CA VAL A 65 5.74 -10.03 -16.48
C VAL A 65 5.09 -9.11 -17.50
N VAL A 66 3.83 -9.38 -17.82
CA VAL A 66 3.05 -8.61 -18.80
C VAL A 66 1.88 -7.96 -18.10
N MET A 67 1.71 -6.66 -18.31
CA MET A 67 0.53 -5.94 -17.85
C MET A 67 -0.52 -5.92 -18.97
N GLN A 68 -1.76 -6.22 -18.61
CA GLN A 68 -2.94 -6.15 -19.47
C GLN A 68 -3.97 -5.21 -18.85
N GLU A 69 -5.04 -4.92 -19.60
CA GLU A 69 -6.15 -4.07 -19.14
C GLU A 69 -5.68 -2.73 -18.56
N SER A 70 -4.73 -2.07 -19.23
CA SER A 70 -4.17 -0.78 -18.81
C SER A 70 -3.58 -0.80 -17.39
N GLY A 71 -2.99 -1.92 -16.97
CA GLY A 71 -2.35 -2.07 -15.66
C GLY A 71 -3.28 -2.59 -14.56
N ALA A 72 -4.50 -3.01 -14.90
CA ALA A 72 -5.44 -3.63 -13.96
C ALA A 72 -5.24 -5.15 -13.80
N LEU A 73 -4.59 -5.80 -14.77
CA LEU A 73 -4.30 -7.23 -14.73
C LEU A 73 -2.82 -7.49 -15.00
N VAL A 74 -2.19 -8.28 -14.14
CA VAL A 74 -0.78 -8.65 -14.24
C VAL A 74 -0.69 -10.13 -14.53
N GLU A 75 -0.07 -10.48 -15.64
CA GLU A 75 0.23 -11.85 -16.02
C GLU A 75 1.71 -12.16 -15.80
N ILE A 76 1.99 -13.12 -14.94
CA ILE A 76 3.34 -13.66 -14.73
C ILE A 76 3.42 -15.01 -15.45
N ARG A 77 4.38 -15.11 -16.37
CA ARG A 77 4.65 -16.31 -17.19
C ARG A 77 6.03 -16.86 -16.88
N ASN A 78 6.20 -18.16 -17.08
CA ASN A 78 7.47 -18.87 -16.91
C ASN A 78 8.05 -18.78 -15.49
N PHE A 79 7.18 -18.65 -14.49
CA PHE A 79 7.59 -18.66 -13.09
C PHE A 79 8.17 -20.05 -12.76
N LEU A 80 9.45 -20.12 -12.39
CA LEU A 80 10.19 -21.37 -12.15
C LEU A 80 10.16 -22.39 -13.31
N GLY A 81 9.87 -21.95 -14.55
CA GLY A 81 9.74 -22.86 -15.70
C GLY A 81 8.36 -23.49 -15.86
N GLU A 82 7.36 -23.08 -15.07
CA GLU A 82 5.99 -23.55 -15.21
C GLU A 82 5.32 -23.03 -16.50
N LYS A 83 4.54 -23.89 -17.16
CA LYS A 83 3.68 -23.51 -18.29
C LYS A 83 2.41 -22.76 -17.85
N TYR A 84 2.08 -22.81 -16.56
CA TYR A 84 0.89 -22.15 -16.00
C TYR A 84 1.06 -20.62 -15.95
N ILE A 85 0.02 -19.89 -16.35
CA ILE A 85 0.00 -18.42 -16.33
C ILE A 85 -0.65 -17.95 -15.04
N ARG A 86 0.08 -17.21 -14.22
CA ARG A 86 -0.42 -16.64 -12.97
C ARG A 86 -1.00 -15.25 -13.26
N ARG A 87 -2.26 -15.05 -12.92
CA ARG A 87 -2.99 -13.79 -13.13
C ARG A 87 -3.29 -13.14 -11.80
N VAL A 88 -2.89 -11.88 -11.65
CA VAL A 88 -3.17 -11.06 -10.46
C VAL A 88 -3.96 -9.84 -10.90
N ARG A 89 -5.18 -9.67 -10.38
CA ARG A 89 -6.02 -8.51 -10.65
C ARG A 89 -5.79 -7.45 -9.59
N MET A 90 -5.51 -6.23 -10.03
CA MET A 90 -5.29 -5.08 -9.16
C MET A 90 -6.60 -4.59 -8.57
N ARG A 91 -6.54 -3.99 -7.37
CA ARG A 91 -7.70 -3.39 -6.73
C ARG A 91 -8.08 -2.08 -7.45
N GLN A 92 -9.37 -1.77 -7.46
CA GLN A 92 -9.88 -0.54 -8.09
C GLN A 92 -9.21 0.71 -7.52
N GLY A 93 -8.67 1.57 -8.39
CA GLY A 93 -7.93 2.78 -8.02
C GLY A 93 -6.41 2.60 -7.89
N GLU A 94 -5.91 1.36 -7.99
CA GLU A 94 -4.49 1.05 -8.10
C GLU A 94 -4.13 0.81 -9.57
N SER A 95 -3.06 1.43 -10.05
CA SER A 95 -2.55 1.22 -11.39
C SER A 95 -1.10 0.76 -11.31
N GLU A 96 -0.80 -0.41 -11.86
CA GLU A 96 0.58 -0.85 -12.01
C GLU A 96 1.20 -0.21 -13.25
N MET A 97 2.41 0.33 -13.08
CA MET A 97 3.22 0.86 -14.17
C MET A 97 4.53 0.09 -14.24
N GLY A 98 4.68 -0.69 -15.31
CA GLY A 98 5.90 -1.41 -15.62
C GLY A 98 7.00 -0.44 -16.01
N GLN A 99 8.03 -0.33 -15.18
CA GLN A 99 9.31 0.25 -15.58
C GLN A 99 10.26 -0.91 -15.82
N GLY A 100 10.61 -1.13 -17.09
CA GLY A 100 11.37 -2.27 -17.53
C GLY A 100 12.83 -2.18 -17.10
N GLU A 101 13.19 -2.88 -16.02
CA GLU A 101 14.53 -3.40 -15.78
C GLU A 101 14.43 -4.73 -15.02
N THR A 102 14.25 -5.82 -15.78
CA THR A 102 14.45 -7.19 -15.29
C THR A 102 15.94 -7.50 -15.38
N GLY A 103 16.66 -7.43 -14.26
CA GLY A 103 18.08 -7.76 -14.21
C GLY A 103 18.31 -9.20 -13.74
N PRO A 104 19.38 -9.89 -14.21
CA PRO A 104 19.95 -10.98 -13.45
C PRO A 104 20.46 -10.45 -12.09
N ARG A 105 20.66 -11.35 -11.12
CA ARG A 105 21.29 -11.00 -9.83
C ARG A 105 22.62 -10.29 -10.01
#